data_AF-A0AAV5DB45-F1
#
_entry.id   AF-A0AAV5DB45-F1
#
_cell.length_a   1.000
_cell.length_b   1.000
_cell.length_c   1.000
_cell.angle_alpha   90.00
_cell.angle_beta   90.00
_cell.angle_gamma   90.00
#
_symmetry.space_group_name_H-M   'P 1'
#
loop_
_entity.id
_entity.type
_entity.pdbx_description
1 polymer ?
#
loop_
_entity_poly.entity_id
_entity_poly.type
_entity_poly.pdbx_seq_one_letter_code
_entity_poly.pdbx_strand_id
1 'polypeptide(L)'
;MQTLTEVSRSKPLLLKVEGHSVMATIKNSESIKSTTDSKVKAKLSCRLVDPTGRLSPGEEKSVSNNFTYSGSSSGLIVLMRRQELEASGYLKDDAYMVECVITVL
;
A
#
# COMPACT_ATOMS: atom_id res chain seq x y z
N MET A 1 15.17 39.73 -13.79
CA MET A 1 13.96 38.90 -13.61
C MET A 1 14.32 37.47 -13.97
N GLN A 2 14.46 36.59 -12.98
CA GLN A 2 14.74 35.16 -13.22
C GLN A 2 13.40 34.42 -13.23
N THR A 3 13.06 33.83 -14.37
CA THR A 3 11.87 33.01 -14.57
C THR A 3 12.18 31.59 -14.10
N LEU A 4 11.63 31.18 -12.96
CA LEU A 4 11.72 29.81 -12.46
C LEU A 4 10.58 28.98 -13.04
N THR A 5 10.85 28.25 -14.12
CA THR A 5 9.99 27.18 -14.63
C THR A 5 10.44 25.85 -14.03
N GLU A 6 10.14 25.64 -12.75
CA GLU A 6 10.21 24.30 -12.16
C GLU A 6 8.84 23.63 -12.27
N VAL A 7 8.60 22.95 -13.39
CA VAL A 7 7.48 22.00 -13.49
C VAL A 7 7.89 20.73 -12.74
N SER A 8 7.74 20.75 -11.42
CA SER A 8 7.90 19.57 -10.59
C SER A 8 6.80 18.57 -10.96
N ARG A 9 7.17 17.53 -11.74
CA ARG A 9 6.25 16.43 -12.10
C ARG A 9 5.84 15.72 -10.81
N SER A 10 4.61 15.96 -10.37
CA SER A 10 4.07 15.40 -9.13
C SER A 10 4.13 13.87 -9.14
N LYS A 11 4.67 13.28 -8.07
CA LYS A 11 4.67 11.83 -7.85
C LYS A 11 3.27 11.37 -7.36
N PRO A 12 2.76 10.22 -7.82
CA PRO A 12 1.51 9.64 -7.31
C PRO A 12 1.65 9.17 -5.85
N LEU A 13 0.52 9.04 -5.16
CA LEU A 13 0.46 8.41 -3.83
C LEU A 13 0.47 6.88 -3.99
N LEU A 14 1.46 6.24 -3.37
CA LEU A 14 1.77 4.82 -3.56
C LEU A 14 1.74 4.10 -2.22
N LEU A 15 0.91 3.06 -2.13
CA LEU A 15 0.84 2.16 -0.97
C LEU A 15 1.31 0.76 -1.35
N LYS A 16 1.90 0.05 -0.39
CA LYS A 16 2.51 -1.26 -0.60
C LYS A 16 2.48 -2.09 0.69
N VAL A 17 2.19 -3.39 0.58
CA VAL A 17 2.29 -4.34 1.70
C VAL A 17 3.62 -5.05 1.65
N GLU A 18 4.28 -5.17 2.79
CA GLU A 18 5.47 -5.99 3.00
C GLU A 18 5.10 -7.24 3.82
N GLY A 19 5.52 -8.41 3.35
CA GLY A 19 5.34 -9.67 4.05
C GLY A 19 6.53 -9.96 4.95
N HIS A 20 6.29 -10.13 6.25
CA HIS A 20 7.31 -10.64 7.18
C HIS A 20 7.06 -12.13 7.45
N SER A 21 8.05 -12.97 7.15
CA SER A 21 8.08 -14.37 7.60
C SER A 21 8.98 -14.46 8.81
N VAL A 22 8.43 -14.87 9.96
CA VAL A 22 9.21 -15.12 11.18
C VAL A 22 9.81 -16.52 11.05
N MET A 23 11.05 -16.61 10.55
CA MET A 23 11.83 -17.82 10.74
C MET A 23 12.35 -17.83 12.19
N ALA A 24 11.69 -18.57 13.07
CA ALA A 24 12.21 -18.84 14.41
C ALA A 24 13.60 -19.51 14.28
N THR A 25 14.64 -18.82 14.74
CA THR A 25 16.00 -19.40 14.80
C THR A 25 16.06 -20.32 16.01
N ILE A 26 15.86 -21.62 15.80
CA ILE A 26 16.15 -22.63 16.82
C ILE A 26 17.67 -22.79 16.87
N LYS A 27 18.32 -22.36 17.96
CA LYS A 27 19.71 -22.73 18.26
C LYS A 27 19.72 -24.23 18.61
N ASN A 28 19.99 -25.06 17.61
CA ASN A 28 20.88 -26.23 17.66
C ASN A 28 20.80 -27.00 16.33
N SER A 29 21.82 -26.79 15.50
CA SER A 29 22.41 -27.70 14.49
C SER A 29 21.58 -28.57 13.54
N GLU A 30 20.28 -28.39 13.35
CA GLU A 30 19.57 -28.93 12.19
C GLU A 30 18.90 -27.81 11.40
N SER A 31 19.46 -27.52 10.23
CA SER A 31 18.80 -26.72 9.21
C SER A 31 17.64 -27.55 8.66
N ILE A 32 16.48 -27.46 9.33
CA ILE A 32 15.23 -27.80 8.67
C ILE A 32 15.03 -26.71 7.63
N LYS A 33 15.50 -26.97 6.39
CA LYS A 33 14.90 -26.32 5.23
C LYS A 33 13.42 -26.62 5.34
N SER A 34 12.63 -25.64 5.75
CA SER A 34 11.18 -25.71 5.65
C SER A 34 10.86 -25.83 4.16
N THR A 35 10.71 -27.07 3.69
CA THR A 35 10.05 -27.39 2.44
C THR A 35 8.57 -27.12 2.63
N THR A 36 8.23 -25.85 2.81
CA THR A 36 6.87 -25.39 2.68
C THR A 36 6.93 -24.28 1.67
N ASP A 37 6.48 -24.60 0.47
CA ASP A 37 6.01 -23.66 -0.54
C ASP A 37 4.80 -22.89 0.01
N SER A 38 4.94 -22.24 1.17
CA SER A 38 3.91 -21.49 1.86
C SER A 38 3.80 -20.14 1.16
N LYS A 39 3.32 -20.20 -0.09
CA LYS A 39 2.94 -19.03 -0.86
C LYS A 39 1.66 -18.50 -0.24
N VAL A 40 1.78 -17.43 0.54
CA VAL A 40 0.59 -16.73 1.04
C VAL A 40 0.12 -15.81 -0.07
N LYS A 41 -1.08 -16.03 -0.59
CA LYS A 41 -1.71 -15.08 -1.48
C LYS A 41 -2.46 -14.06 -0.64
N ALA A 42 -2.23 -12.78 -0.87
CA ALA A 42 -2.99 -11.73 -0.20
C ALA A 42 -3.39 -10.63 -1.19
N LYS A 43 -4.56 -10.05 -0.93
CA LYS A 43 -5.10 -8.88 -1.63
C LYS A 43 -5.06 -7.69 -0.68
N LEU A 44 -4.43 -6.60 -1.09
CA LEU A 44 -4.60 -5.28 -0.47
C LEU A 44 -5.63 -4.51 -1.30
N SER A 45 -6.69 -4.05 -0.65
CA SER A 45 -7.67 -3.10 -1.17
C SER A 45 -7.53 -1.79 -0.39
N CYS A 46 -7.57 -0.65 -1.08
CA CYS A 46 -7.49 0.67 -0.46
C CYS A 46 -8.51 1.62 -1.09
N ARG A 47 -9.07 2.54 -0.30
CA ARG A 47 -9.90 3.65 -0.79
C ARG A 47 -9.78 4.88 0.07
N LEU A 48 -9.98 6.06 -0.52
CA LEU A 48 -10.08 7.31 0.22
C LEU A 48 -11.40 7.36 0.99
N VAL A 49 -11.36 7.85 2.21
CA VAL A 49 -12.54 7.99 3.07
C VAL A 49 -12.53 9.35 3.74
N ASP A 50 -13.72 9.92 3.95
CA ASP A 50 -13.90 11.11 4.77
C ASP A 50 -14.42 10.70 6.15
N PRO A 51 -13.63 10.88 7.23
CA PRO A 51 -14.07 10.51 8.58
C PRO A 51 -15.25 11.35 9.08
N THR A 52 -15.52 12.50 8.46
CA THR A 52 -16.68 13.32 8.80
C THR A 52 -17.97 12.85 8.12
N GLY A 53 -17.88 11.90 7.20
CA GLY A 53 -19.02 11.29 6.51
C GLY A 53 -19.74 12.23 5.53
N ARG A 54 -19.12 13.36 5.14
CA ARG A 54 -19.70 14.32 4.19
C ARG A 54 -19.49 13.87 2.75
N LEU A 55 -18.38 13.17 2.48
CA LEU A 55 -18.10 12.53 1.21
C LEU A 55 -18.38 11.03 1.31
N SER A 56 -18.98 10.48 0.25
CA SER A 56 -19.02 9.03 0.04
C SER A 56 -17.60 8.48 -0.04
N PRO A 57 -17.36 7.21 0.29
CA PRO A 57 -16.05 6.59 0.08
C PRO A 57 -15.63 6.68 -1.40
N GLY A 58 -14.34 6.92 -1.62
CA GLY A 58 -13.75 6.96 -2.96
C GLY A 58 -13.72 5.59 -3.62
N GLU A 59 -13.31 5.57 -4.89
CA GLU A 59 -13.13 4.33 -5.64
C GLU A 59 -12.09 3.42 -4.98
N GLU A 60 -12.43 2.14 -4.82
CA GLU A 60 -11.50 1.13 -4.31
C GLU A 60 -10.45 0.76 -5.37
N LYS A 61 -9.18 0.79 -4.99
CA LYS A 61 -8.05 0.28 -5.77
C LYS A 61 -7.47 -0.93 -5.06
N SER A 62 -7.05 -1.96 -5.81
CA SER A 62 -6.51 -3.17 -5.19
C SER A 62 -5.37 -3.81 -5.96
N VAL A 63 -4.53 -4.55 -5.25
CA VAL A 63 -3.47 -5.40 -5.79
C VAL A 63 -3.49 -6.74 -5.08
N SER A 64 -3.28 -7.82 -5.82
CA SER A 64 -3.08 -9.16 -5.25
C SER A 64 -1.66 -9.62 -5.52
N ASN A 65 -1.02 -10.24 -4.53
CA ASN A 65 0.35 -10.72 -4.67
C ASN A 65 0.54 -12.05 -3.93
N ASN A 66 1.47 -12.87 -4.44
CA ASN A 66 1.94 -14.06 -3.75
C ASN A 66 3.20 -13.70 -2.97
N PHE A 67 3.15 -13.87 -1.65
CA PHE A 67 4.26 -13.64 -0.74
C PHE A 67 4.93 -14.98 -0.48
N THR A 68 6.13 -15.14 -1.03
CA THR A 68 6.86 -16.42 -1.02
C THR A 68 8.05 -16.43 -0.06
N TYR A 69 8.47 -15.27 0.44
CA TYR A 69 9.56 -15.11 1.40
C TYR A 69 9.41 -13.81 2.22
N SER A 70 10.13 -13.70 3.35
CA SER A 70 10.20 -12.48 4.17
C SER A 70 10.82 -11.30 3.41
N GLY A 71 10.24 -10.11 3.50
CA GLY A 71 10.64 -8.93 2.74
C GLY A 71 10.10 -8.91 1.31
N SER A 72 9.37 -9.97 0.89
CA SER A 72 8.58 -9.90 -0.34
C SER A 72 7.47 -8.88 -0.16
N SER A 73 7.10 -8.25 -1.26
CA SER A 73 6.20 -7.12 -1.20
C SER A 73 5.21 -7.12 -2.36
N SER A 74 4.07 -6.47 -2.17
CA SER A 74 3.12 -6.23 -3.26
C SER A 74 3.64 -5.24 -4.31
N GLY A 75 2.96 -5.19 -5.46
CA GLY A 75 3.01 -4.02 -6.33
C GLY A 75 2.49 -2.77 -5.63
N LEU A 76 2.73 -1.61 -6.23
CA LEU A 76 2.25 -0.33 -5.72
C LEU A 76 0.77 -0.13 -6.09
N ILE A 77 -0.04 0.28 -5.13
CA ILE A 77 -1.39 0.79 -5.40
C ILE A 77 -1.29 2.31 -5.60
N VAL A 78 -1.72 2.77 -6.77
CA VAL A 78 -1.92 4.19 -7.07
C VAL A 78 -3.35 4.55 -6.69
N LEU A 79 -3.53 5.30 -5.60
CA LEU A 79 -4.86 5.75 -5.18
C LEU A 79 -5.39 6.85 -6.11
N MET A 80 -4.58 7.89 -6.30
CA MET A 80 -4.96 9.10 -7.03
C MET A 80 -3.71 9.94 -7.33
N ARG A 81 -3.77 10.84 -8.32
CA ARG A 81 -2.73 11.87 -8.51
C ARG A 81 -2.88 12.96 -7.46
N ARG A 82 -1.80 13.66 -7.14
CA ARG A 82 -1.82 14.76 -6.17
C ARG A 82 -2.83 15.84 -6.53
N GLN A 83 -2.83 16.30 -7.78
CA GLN A 83 -3.72 17.38 -8.22
C GLN A 83 -5.20 16.97 -8.13
N GLU A 84 -5.48 15.69 -8.40
CA GLU A 84 -6.82 15.13 -8.24
C GLU A 84 -7.20 15.05 -6.77
N LEU A 85 -6.27 14.65 -5.89
CA LEU A 85 -6.51 14.61 -4.44
C LEU A 85 -6.81 16.01 -3.88
N GLU A 86 -6.03 17.02 -4.28
CA GLU A 86 -6.24 18.43 -3.90
C GLU A 86 -7.62 18.93 -4.37
N ALA A 87 -8.12 18.47 -5.52
CA ALA A 87 -9.45 18.81 -6.04
C ALA A 87 -10.59 17.92 -5.52
N SER A 88 -10.30 16.79 -4.87
CA SER A 88 -11.28 15.74 -4.53
C SER A 88 -12.13 16.03 -3.29
N GLY A 89 -11.71 16.95 -2.43
CA GLY A 89 -12.32 17.21 -1.13
C GLY A 89 -11.95 16.22 -0.03
N TYR A 90 -11.23 15.13 -0.33
CA TYR A 90 -10.72 14.20 0.70
C TYR A 90 -9.49 14.74 1.45
N LEU A 91 -8.79 15.72 0.87
CA LEU A 91 -7.70 16.43 1.53
C LEU A 91 -8.28 17.53 2.43
N LYS A 92 -8.04 17.44 3.73
CA LYS A 92 -8.52 18.37 4.74
C LYS A 92 -7.41 18.63 5.75
N ASP A 93 -7.10 19.91 6.00
CA ASP A 93 -6.05 20.33 6.93
C ASP A 93 -4.70 19.65 6.63
N ASP A 94 -4.31 19.60 5.35
CA ASP A 94 -3.11 18.91 4.83
C ASP A 94 -3.04 17.40 5.15
N ALA A 95 -4.16 16.79 5.54
CA ALA A 95 -4.30 15.37 5.83
C ALA A 95 -5.41 14.74 4.99
N TYR A 96 -5.29 13.45 4.72
CA TYR A 96 -6.34 12.64 4.08
C TYR A 96 -6.35 11.26 4.71
N MET A 97 -7.49 10.59 4.66
CA MET A 97 -7.65 9.27 5.29
C MET A 97 -7.84 8.19 4.23
N VAL A 98 -7.16 7.06 4.42
CA VAL A 98 -7.24 5.88 3.56
C VAL A 98 -7.70 4.71 4.40
N GLU A 99 -8.75 4.04 3.95
CA GLU A 99 -9.14 2.74 4.47
C GLU A 99 -8.40 1.65 3.68
N CYS A 100 -7.74 0.73 4.39
CA CYS A 100 -7.01 -0.39 3.81
C CYS A 100 -7.57 -1.71 4.34
N VAL A 101 -7.90 -2.63 3.45
CA VAL A 101 -8.34 -3.99 3.78
C VAL A 101 -7.34 -4.98 3.21
N ILE A 102 -6.76 -5.81 4.08
CA ILE A 102 -5.90 -6.93 3.68
C ILE A 102 -6.72 -8.21 3.81
N THR A 103 -6.86 -8.93 2.70
CA THR A 103 -7.51 -10.25 2.65
C THR A 103 -6.46 -11.31 2.34
N VAL A 104 -6.31 -12.31 3.21
CA VAL A 104 -5.52 -13.51 2.93
C VAL A 104 -6.42 -14.50 2.17
N LEU A 105 -5.92 -15.02 1.04
CA LEU A 105 -6.66 -15.84 0.07
C LEU A 105 -6.20 -17.29 0.05
#